data_AF-A0A8X7YUK7-F1
#
_entry.id   AF-A0A8X7YUK7-F1
#
_cell.length_a   1.000
_cell.length_b   1.000
_cell.length_c   1.000
_cell.angle_alpha   90.00
_cell.angle_beta   90.00
_cell.angle_gamma   90.00
#
_symmetry.space_group_name_H-M   'P 1'
#
loop_
_entity.id
_entity.type
_entity.pdbx_description
1 polymer ?
#
loop_
_entity_poly.entity_id
_entity_poly.type
_entity_poly.pdbx_seq_one_letter_code
_entity_poly.pdbx_strand_id
1 'polypeptide(L)'
;MEDFIFRGFLSSSLLLSLYVVFKFAHTFWLKPKSQEKRLRKQGIRGTSYKLLNGDKKEFARSSKEARSRPIALNQEIAPRVLPFFYKMVQIYGKVSLCWMGTRPSLLLADPELVRLVLTDTSGHIIKPPRNALVGLLQRGVSTLEGDKWAKRRRLMTPAFHAERLRGMIPAFSACCCDLVQRWKKLAGAQGSCELDVANEFNILASDVIARAAFGSSYEEGKKIFDLQKDQVILVLEAFYSIYFPGLGFIPSKKNKKRYSIDREIKAALRNIIHKKERAMQNGDAGDADLLGLLLQGRDDADNDMKIEDVIEECKLFFFAGQETTANLLTWTLIVLSIHPVWQEKAREEVLQICGNRAPDIDSIKQLRIVSTFVHALIYYVL
;
A
#
# COMPACT_ATOMS: atom_id res chain seq x y z
N MET A 1 -2.89 -2.09 63.62
CA MET A 1 -3.14 -2.92 62.40
C MET A 1 -3.14 -2.05 61.15
N GLU A 2 -3.79 -0.88 61.19
CA GLU A 2 -3.84 0.08 60.06
C GLU A 2 -2.46 0.60 59.61
N ASP A 3 -1.56 0.93 60.55
CA ASP A 3 -0.19 1.40 60.21
C ASP A 3 0.65 0.36 59.45
N PHE A 4 0.46 -0.93 59.75
CA PHE A 4 1.19 -2.01 59.09
C PHE A 4 0.69 -2.22 57.66
N ILE A 5 -0.63 -2.13 57.46
CA ILE A 5 -1.27 -2.21 56.15
C ILE A 5 -0.87 -0.99 55.30
N PHE A 6 -0.86 0.21 55.88
CA PHE A 6 -0.46 1.44 55.20
C PHE A 6 1.02 1.42 54.76
N ARG A 7 1.93 0.97 55.63
CA ARG A 7 3.35 0.78 55.28
C ARG A 7 3.56 -0.30 54.21
N GLY A 8 2.78 -1.37 54.23
CA GLY A 8 2.78 -2.40 53.18
C GLY A 8 2.27 -1.88 51.83
N PHE A 9 1.26 -1.02 51.83
CA PHE A 9 0.77 -0.37 50.61
C PHE A 9 1.80 0.63 50.04
N LEU A 10 2.45 1.41 50.91
CA LEU A 10 3.51 2.33 50.49
C LEU A 10 4.74 1.61 49.91
N SER A 11 5.18 0.52 50.54
CA SER A 11 6.33 -0.25 50.05
C SER A 11 6.03 -0.96 48.72
N SER A 12 4.83 -1.53 48.56
CA SER A 12 4.40 -2.13 47.29
C SER A 12 4.24 -1.09 46.18
N SER A 13 3.67 0.08 46.47
CA SER A 13 3.60 1.21 45.53
C SER A 13 4.98 1.70 45.12
N LEU A 14 5.93 1.83 46.07
CA LEU A 14 7.31 2.21 45.78
C LEU A 14 8.01 1.18 44.90
N LEU A 15 7.89 -0.11 45.21
CA LEU A 15 8.45 -1.20 44.40
C LEU A 15 7.87 -1.21 42.98
N LEU A 16 6.56 -0.99 42.84
CA LEU A 16 5.90 -0.87 41.54
C LEU A 16 6.44 0.34 40.76
N SER A 17 6.62 1.48 41.42
CA SER A 17 7.16 2.69 40.79
C SER A 17 8.60 2.48 40.30
N LEU A 18 9.46 1.87 41.12
CA LEU A 18 10.84 1.53 40.77
C LEU A 18 10.88 0.52 39.62
N TYR A 19 10.02 -0.50 39.64
CA TYR A 19 9.90 -1.45 38.55
C TYR A 19 9.49 -0.76 37.24
N VAL A 20 8.53 0.17 37.27
CA VAL A 20 8.08 0.92 36.09
C VAL A 20 9.21 1.81 35.57
N VAL A 21 9.93 2.53 36.43
CA VAL A 21 11.07 3.37 36.06
C VAL A 21 12.19 2.53 35.45
N PHE A 22 12.55 1.40 36.07
CA PHE A 22 13.55 0.48 35.55
C PHE A 22 13.13 -0.09 34.20
N LYS A 23 11.88 -0.56 34.07
CA LYS A 23 11.34 -1.10 32.82
C LYS A 23 11.34 -0.06 31.71
N PHE A 24 11.02 1.20 32.05
CA PHE A 24 11.10 2.32 31.12
C PHE A 24 12.54 2.58 30.68
N ALA A 25 13.47 2.76 31.63
CA ALA A 25 14.89 2.99 31.33
C ALA A 25 15.50 1.84 30.52
N HIS A 26 15.17 0.60 30.87
CA HIS A 26 15.62 -0.58 30.16
C HIS A 26 15.08 -0.61 28.72
N THR A 27 13.78 -0.40 28.54
CA THR A 27 13.11 -0.52 27.22
C THR A 27 13.46 0.62 26.28
N PHE A 28 13.50 1.86 26.80
CA PHE A 28 13.66 3.06 25.99
C PHE A 28 15.09 3.59 25.95
N TRP A 29 16.01 3.11 26.78
CA TRP A 29 17.39 3.60 26.78
C TRP A 29 18.43 2.48 26.74
N LEU A 30 18.49 1.64 27.77
CA LEU A 30 19.57 0.65 27.92
C LEU A 30 19.58 -0.39 26.79
N LYS A 31 18.42 -0.97 26.45
CA LYS A 31 18.31 -1.97 25.39
C LYS A 31 18.66 -1.40 24.01
N PRO A 32 18.08 -0.26 23.56
CA PRO A 32 18.51 0.39 22.31
C PRO A 32 20.01 0.70 22.26
N LYS A 33 20.59 1.27 23.33
CA LYS A 33 22.02 1.60 23.36
C LYS A 33 22.91 0.35 23.33
N SER A 34 22.50 -0.72 24.00
CA SER A 34 23.20 -2.01 23.94
C SER A 34 23.17 -2.61 22.52
N GLN A 35 22.01 -2.58 21.85
CA GLN A 35 21.87 -3.02 20.46
C GLN A 35 22.71 -2.17 19.50
N GLU A 36 22.72 -0.85 19.68
CA GLU A 36 23.55 0.09 18.92
C GLU A 36 25.03 -0.30 19.03
N LYS A 37 25.53 -0.50 20.26
CA LYS A 37 26.92 -0.89 20.52
C LYS A 37 27.27 -2.22 19.84
N ARG A 38 26.36 -3.20 19.87
CA ARG A 38 26.57 -4.51 19.24
C ARG A 38 26.66 -4.39 17.71
N LEU A 39 25.76 -3.65 17.08
CA LEU A 39 25.76 -3.46 15.62
C LEU A 39 26.99 -2.67 15.15
N ARG A 40 27.39 -1.64 15.90
CA ARG A 40 28.62 -0.88 15.61
C ARG A 40 29.87 -1.74 15.71
N LYS A 41 29.94 -2.65 16.70
CA LYS A 41 31.04 -3.64 16.82
C LYS A 41 31.12 -4.59 15.63
N GLN A 42 30.01 -4.85 14.95
CA GLN A 42 29.96 -5.64 13.71
C GLN A 42 30.30 -4.80 12.47
N GLY A 43 30.72 -3.54 12.62
CA GLY A 43 31.08 -2.64 11.53
C GLY A 43 29.91 -1.90 10.88
N ILE A 44 28.68 -2.10 11.35
CA ILE A 44 27.49 -1.43 10.79
C ILE A 44 27.47 0.03 11.24
N ARG A 45 27.56 0.94 10.26
CA ARG A 45 27.54 2.39 10.47
C ARG A 45 26.13 2.95 10.33
N GLY A 46 25.86 4.09 10.94
CA GLY A 46 24.55 4.73 10.88
C GLY A 46 24.32 5.77 11.95
N THR A 47 23.07 6.19 12.11
CA THR A 47 22.67 7.18 13.11
C THR A 47 22.73 6.62 14.52
N SER A 48 23.08 7.49 15.47
CA SER A 48 23.03 7.17 16.89
C SER A 48 21.59 7.16 17.40
N TYR A 49 21.28 6.25 18.33
CA TYR A 49 19.94 6.20 18.93
C TYR A 49 19.60 7.50 19.68
N LYS A 50 18.39 8.03 19.41
CA LYS A 50 17.77 9.17 20.07
C LYS A 50 16.55 8.72 20.87
N LEU A 51 16.46 9.10 22.14
CA LEU A 51 15.44 8.66 23.09
C LEU A 51 14.01 8.80 22.51
N LEU A 52 13.21 7.74 22.63
CA LEU A 52 11.83 7.54 22.14
C LEU A 52 11.67 7.58 20.60
N ASN A 53 12.19 8.60 19.94
CA ASN A 53 11.90 8.91 18.54
C ASN A 53 12.76 8.16 17.54
N GLY A 54 14.00 7.82 17.90
CA GLY A 54 15.00 7.48 16.90
C GLY A 54 15.10 8.57 15.85
N ASP A 55 15.03 8.20 14.58
CA ASP A 55 15.10 9.10 13.43
C ASP A 55 13.74 9.51 12.85
N LYS A 56 12.62 9.12 13.48
CA LYS A 56 11.27 9.42 12.96
C LYS A 56 11.02 10.90 12.69
N LYS A 57 11.51 11.79 13.56
CA LYS A 57 11.38 13.24 13.37
C LYS A 57 12.16 13.73 12.15
N GLU A 58 13.36 13.19 11.94
CA GLU A 58 14.20 13.52 10.78
C GLU A 58 13.59 13.01 9.49
N PHE A 59 13.09 11.78 9.53
CA PHE A 59 12.35 11.16 8.44
C PHE A 59 11.13 12.00 8.06
N ALA A 60 10.30 12.41 9.02
CA ALA A 60 9.14 13.27 8.77
C ALA A 60 9.53 14.66 8.22
N ARG A 61 10.57 15.27 8.79
CA ARG A 61 11.07 16.60 8.38
C ARG A 61 11.57 16.58 6.94
N SER A 62 12.48 15.66 6.61
CA SER A 62 13.06 15.54 5.28
C SER A 62 11.99 15.23 4.22
N SER A 63 11.02 14.36 4.51
CA SER A 63 9.88 14.12 3.62
C SER A 63 9.00 15.36 3.42
N LYS A 64 8.78 16.18 4.45
CA LYS A 64 8.02 17.44 4.33
C LYS A 64 8.78 18.45 3.49
N GLU A 65 10.07 18.61 3.71
CA GLU A 65 10.94 19.53 2.98
C GLU A 65 11.09 19.15 1.50
N ALA A 66 11.28 17.85 1.21
CA ALA A 66 11.31 17.36 -0.16
C ALA A 66 9.97 17.65 -0.87
N ARG A 67 8.84 17.49 -0.17
CA ARG A 67 7.51 17.78 -0.72
C ARG A 67 7.17 19.25 -0.93
N SER A 68 7.81 20.17 -0.21
CA SER A 68 7.57 21.60 -0.37
C SER A 68 8.30 22.22 -1.57
N ARG A 69 9.20 21.48 -2.21
CA ARG A 69 9.96 21.93 -3.38
C ARG A 69 9.34 21.36 -4.66
N PRO A 70 9.38 22.09 -5.78
CA PRO A 70 8.98 21.57 -7.09
C PRO A 70 9.76 20.30 -7.43
N ILE A 71 9.13 19.39 -8.17
CA ILE A 71 9.80 18.21 -8.70
C ILE A 71 10.46 18.57 -10.04
N ALA A 72 11.74 18.25 -10.20
CA ALA A 72 12.37 18.26 -11.51
C ALA A 72 12.00 16.97 -12.24
N LEU A 73 11.65 17.06 -13.52
CA LEU A 73 11.35 15.89 -14.37
C LEU A 73 12.65 15.27 -14.90
N ASN A 74 13.55 14.89 -13.99
CA ASN A 74 14.79 14.18 -14.31
C ASN A 74 14.77 12.76 -13.74
N GLN A 75 15.81 11.98 -14.05
CA GLN A 75 15.91 10.58 -13.63
C GLN A 75 16.23 10.39 -12.13
N GLU A 76 16.54 11.47 -11.39
CA GLU A 76 16.97 11.39 -10.00
C GLU A 76 15.80 11.65 -9.02
N ILE A 77 14.90 10.68 -8.91
CA ILE A 77 13.70 10.81 -8.05
C ILE A 77 13.96 10.44 -6.58
N ALA A 78 15.02 9.68 -6.29
CA ALA A 78 15.31 9.16 -4.96
C ALA A 78 15.45 10.25 -3.86
N PRO A 79 16.15 11.39 -4.09
CA PRO A 79 16.20 12.49 -3.12
C PRO A 79 14.84 13.12 -2.84
N ARG A 80 13.87 12.97 -3.76
CA ARG A 80 12.52 13.54 -3.66
C ARG A 80 11.55 12.62 -2.93
N VAL A 81 11.63 11.31 -3.17
CA VAL A 81 10.67 10.30 -2.66
C VAL A 81 11.14 9.71 -1.33
N LEU A 82 12.42 9.39 -1.20
CA LEU A 82 13.02 8.79 0.01
C LEU A 82 14.22 9.61 0.51
N PRO A 83 14.08 10.93 0.78
CA PRO A 83 15.19 11.84 1.08
C PRO A 83 16.07 11.35 2.24
N PHE A 84 15.44 10.88 3.31
CA PHE A 84 16.14 10.36 4.48
C PHE A 84 17.00 9.15 4.15
N PHE A 85 16.42 8.13 3.49
CA PHE A 85 17.14 6.90 3.18
C PHE A 85 18.21 7.14 2.13
N TYR A 86 17.94 7.99 1.13
CA TYR A 86 18.94 8.42 0.17
C TYR A 86 20.16 9.03 0.87
N LYS A 87 19.95 9.97 1.80
CA LYS A 87 21.01 10.57 2.60
C LYS A 87 21.76 9.54 3.46
N MET A 88 21.06 8.57 4.04
CA MET A 88 21.68 7.49 4.81
C MET A 88 22.65 6.66 3.97
N VAL A 89 22.25 6.29 2.74
CA VAL A 89 23.11 5.56 1.81
C VAL A 89 24.34 6.39 1.42
N GLN A 90 24.15 7.69 1.14
CA GLN A 90 25.27 8.58 0.77
C GLN A 90 26.29 8.75 1.90
N ILE A 91 25.86 8.84 3.16
CA ILE A 91 26.75 9.11 4.30
C ILE A 91 27.37 7.82 4.86
N TYR A 92 26.58 6.75 4.97
CA TYR A 92 26.96 5.55 5.71
C TYR A 92 27.16 4.31 4.83
N GLY A 93 26.82 4.40 3.55
CA GLY A 93 26.93 3.31 2.58
C GLY A 93 25.65 2.48 2.42
N LYS A 94 25.73 1.48 1.53
CA LYS A 94 24.60 0.63 1.11
C LYS A 94 24.02 -0.24 2.23
N VAL A 95 24.76 -0.44 3.32
CA VAL A 95 24.28 -1.10 4.54
C VAL A 95 24.42 -0.10 5.67
N SER A 96 23.29 0.44 6.12
CA SER A 96 23.31 1.49 7.16
C SER A 96 22.23 1.32 8.21
N LEU A 97 22.54 1.71 9.44
CA LEU A 97 21.66 1.64 10.59
C LEU A 97 20.87 2.94 10.76
N CYS A 98 19.54 2.84 10.87
CA CYS A 98 18.68 3.91 11.36
C CYS A 98 17.77 3.42 12.50
N TRP A 99 17.05 4.34 13.13
CA TRP A 99 16.19 4.04 14.27
C TRP A 99 14.73 4.37 14.03
N MET A 100 13.86 3.36 14.09
CA MET A 100 12.40 3.51 14.02
C MET A 100 11.81 3.42 15.43
N GLY A 101 11.77 4.56 16.12
CA GLY A 101 11.50 4.58 17.55
C GLY A 101 12.62 3.90 18.32
N THR A 102 12.30 2.95 19.21
CA THR A 102 13.28 2.15 19.95
C THR A 102 13.86 0.97 19.17
N ARG A 103 13.41 0.74 17.93
CA ARG A 103 13.83 -0.41 17.13
C ARG A 103 14.94 -0.02 16.17
N PRO A 104 16.10 -0.70 16.20
CA PRO A 104 17.10 -0.54 15.15
C PRO A 104 16.53 -1.08 13.83
N SER A 105 16.87 -0.43 12.72
CA SER A 105 16.44 -0.81 11.38
C SER A 105 17.64 -0.73 10.44
N LEU A 106 17.91 -1.81 9.72
CA LEU A 106 18.97 -1.86 8.73
C LEU A 106 18.39 -1.48 7.38
N LEU A 107 18.95 -0.44 6.77
CA LEU A 107 18.73 -0.09 5.38
C LEU A 107 19.68 -0.92 4.52
N LEU A 108 19.11 -1.68 3.58
CA LEU A 108 19.84 -2.50 2.63
C LEU A 108 19.59 -1.94 1.23
N ALA A 109 20.63 -1.37 0.63
CA ALA A 109 20.65 -0.89 -0.76
C ALA A 109 21.64 -1.69 -1.62
N ASP A 110 22.16 -2.81 -1.09
CA ASP A 110 22.98 -3.75 -1.83
C ASP A 110 22.09 -4.83 -2.48
N PRO A 111 22.13 -5.02 -3.81
CA PRO A 111 21.25 -5.94 -4.51
C PRO A 111 21.34 -7.40 -4.02
N GLU A 112 22.51 -7.89 -3.65
CA GLU A 112 22.67 -9.27 -3.19
C GLU A 112 22.05 -9.49 -1.81
N LEU A 113 22.21 -8.50 -0.92
CA LEU A 113 21.56 -8.55 0.39
C LEU A 113 20.04 -8.38 0.28
N VAL A 114 19.56 -7.51 -0.61
CA VAL A 114 18.12 -7.38 -0.88
C VAL A 114 17.55 -8.69 -1.41
N ARG A 115 18.24 -9.33 -2.36
CA ARG A 115 17.86 -10.64 -2.89
C ARG A 115 17.82 -11.69 -1.78
N LEU A 116 18.87 -11.78 -0.97
CA LEU A 116 18.95 -12.71 0.17
C LEU A 116 17.74 -12.58 1.10
N VAL A 117 17.34 -11.34 1.42
CA VAL A 117 16.19 -11.06 2.30
C VAL A 117 14.86 -11.39 1.62
N LEU A 118 14.67 -11.02 0.36
CA LEU A 118 13.40 -11.20 -0.36
C LEU A 118 13.16 -12.65 -0.80
N THR A 119 14.21 -13.47 -0.92
CA THR A 119 14.10 -14.90 -1.26
C THR A 119 14.22 -15.81 -0.04
N ASP A 120 14.29 -15.26 1.18
CA ASP A 120 14.36 -16.07 2.40
C ASP A 120 13.07 -16.88 2.60
N THR A 121 13.23 -18.20 2.67
CA THR A 121 12.14 -19.14 2.98
C THR A 121 12.29 -19.76 4.37
N SER A 122 13.29 -19.35 5.16
CA SER A 122 13.54 -19.91 6.50
C SER A 122 12.49 -19.49 7.53
N GLY A 123 11.72 -18.44 7.25
CA GLY A 123 10.72 -17.89 8.15
C GLY A 123 11.30 -17.03 9.28
N HIS A 124 12.62 -16.82 9.31
CA HIS A 124 13.28 -15.97 10.30
C HIS A 124 13.06 -14.47 10.02
N ILE A 125 12.86 -14.11 8.75
CA ILE A 125 12.57 -12.74 8.34
C ILE A 125 11.06 -12.57 8.22
N ILE A 126 10.46 -11.90 9.21
CA ILE A 126 9.03 -11.60 9.24
C ILE A 126 8.78 -10.11 9.09
N LYS A 127 7.58 -9.71 8.64
CA LYS A 127 7.19 -8.30 8.55
C LYS A 127 7.22 -7.67 9.95
N PRO A 128 7.70 -6.43 10.07
CA PRO A 128 7.74 -5.76 11.34
C PRO A 128 6.32 -5.50 11.87
N PRO A 129 6.12 -5.51 13.20
CA PRO A 129 4.82 -5.22 13.80
C PRO A 129 4.38 -3.80 13.42
N ARG A 130 3.19 -3.71 12.82
CA ARG A 130 2.61 -2.48 12.30
C ARG A 130 1.93 -1.67 13.40
N ASN A 131 1.93 -0.34 13.27
CA ASN A 131 1.06 0.53 14.07
C ASN A 131 -0.41 0.14 13.81
N ALA A 132 -1.17 -0.17 14.85
CA ALA A 132 -2.57 -0.59 14.72
C ALA A 132 -3.44 0.41 13.92
N LEU A 133 -3.16 1.71 14.03
CA LEU A 133 -3.85 2.76 13.27
C LEU A 133 -3.49 2.73 11.77
N VAL A 134 -2.27 2.34 11.41
CA VAL A 134 -1.87 2.11 10.01
C VAL A 134 -2.59 0.88 9.45
N GLY A 135 -2.85 -0.12 10.29
CA GLY A 135 -3.64 -1.30 9.94
C GLY A 135 -5.14 -1.03 9.74
N LEU A 136 -5.63 0.20 9.88
CA LEU A 136 -7.00 0.55 9.52
C LEU A 136 -7.16 0.83 8.03
N LEU A 137 -6.09 1.18 7.29
CA LEU A 137 -6.19 1.40 5.85
C LEU A 137 -6.44 0.11 5.09
N GLN A 138 -5.73 -0.96 5.45
CA GLN A 138 -5.89 -2.28 4.87
C GLN A 138 -5.27 -3.37 5.75
N ARG A 139 -5.91 -4.54 5.72
CA ARG A 139 -5.44 -5.83 6.23
C ARG A 139 -5.71 -6.87 5.15
N GLY A 140 -5.45 -8.14 5.45
CA GLY A 140 -5.59 -9.24 4.50
C GLY A 140 -4.23 -9.78 4.06
N VAL A 141 -4.17 -10.35 2.87
CA VAL A 141 -3.00 -11.11 2.38
C VAL A 141 -1.68 -10.32 2.43
N SER A 142 -1.71 -8.98 2.35
CA SER A 142 -0.53 -8.11 2.48
C SER A 142 0.09 -8.09 3.89
N THR A 143 -0.70 -8.48 4.90
CA THR A 143 -0.33 -8.40 6.33
C THR A 143 -0.23 -9.76 7.01
N LEU A 144 -0.75 -10.82 6.39
CA LEU A 144 -0.65 -12.19 6.89
C LEU A 144 0.79 -12.71 6.77
N GLU A 145 1.10 -13.73 7.57
CA GLU A 145 2.38 -14.45 7.58
C GLU A 145 2.15 -15.96 7.65
N GLY A 146 3.19 -16.74 7.30
CA GLY A 146 3.21 -18.20 7.42
C GLY A 146 2.06 -18.90 6.71
N ASP A 147 1.50 -19.94 7.34
CA ASP A 147 0.44 -20.76 6.75
C ASP A 147 -0.83 -19.98 6.43
N LYS A 148 -1.18 -18.98 7.26
CA LYS A 148 -2.34 -18.12 7.00
C LYS A 148 -2.16 -17.33 5.71
N TRP A 149 -0.97 -16.79 5.49
CA TRP A 149 -0.63 -16.12 4.23
C TRP A 149 -0.66 -17.10 3.06
N ALA A 150 -0.03 -18.27 3.21
CA ALA A 150 0.05 -19.27 2.13
C ALA A 150 -1.33 -19.73 1.68
N LYS A 151 -2.22 -20.08 2.63
CA LYS A 151 -3.62 -20.46 2.35
C LYS A 151 -4.37 -19.32 1.65
N ARG A 152 -4.29 -18.10 2.20
CA ARG A 152 -4.98 -16.93 1.61
C ARG A 152 -4.48 -16.60 0.21
N ARG A 153 -3.16 -16.63 0.00
CA ARG A 153 -2.55 -16.38 -1.32
C ARG A 153 -2.98 -17.44 -2.33
N ARG A 154 -2.99 -18.72 -1.95
CA ARG A 154 -3.42 -19.83 -2.81
C ARG A 154 -4.88 -19.68 -3.24
N LEU A 155 -5.77 -19.31 -2.32
CA LEU A 155 -7.18 -19.07 -2.62
C LEU A 155 -7.38 -18.00 -3.71
N MET A 156 -6.60 -16.92 -3.66
CA MET A 156 -6.81 -15.74 -4.51
C MET A 156 -6.05 -15.80 -5.84
N THR A 157 -4.99 -16.60 -5.93
CA THR A 157 -4.14 -16.70 -7.13
C THR A 157 -4.92 -17.05 -8.41
N PRO A 158 -5.93 -17.95 -8.40
CA PRO A 158 -6.71 -18.27 -9.58
C PRO A 158 -7.39 -17.06 -10.25
N ALA A 159 -7.74 -16.01 -9.50
CA ALA A 159 -8.33 -14.77 -10.04
C ALA A 159 -7.43 -14.08 -11.06
N PHE A 160 -6.12 -14.33 -10.98
CA PHE A 160 -5.07 -13.69 -11.78
C PHE A 160 -4.44 -14.65 -12.81
N HIS A 161 -5.04 -15.82 -13.03
CA HIS A 161 -4.61 -16.73 -14.11
C HIS A 161 -4.95 -16.14 -15.48
N ALA A 162 -4.17 -16.50 -16.51
CA ALA A 162 -4.30 -15.95 -17.86
C ALA A 162 -5.71 -16.08 -18.44
N GLU A 163 -6.42 -17.18 -18.17
CA GLU A 163 -7.80 -17.38 -18.61
C GLU A 163 -8.78 -16.39 -17.95
N ARG A 164 -8.62 -16.14 -16.64
CA ARG A 164 -9.44 -15.15 -15.92
C ARG A 164 -9.12 -13.73 -16.38
N LEU A 165 -7.84 -13.41 -16.57
CA LEU A 165 -7.41 -12.12 -17.11
C LEU A 165 -7.98 -11.86 -18.51
N ARG A 166 -8.03 -12.89 -19.38
CA ARG A 166 -8.67 -12.77 -20.71
C ARG A 166 -10.14 -12.35 -20.58
N GLY A 167 -10.86 -12.89 -19.60
CA GLY A 167 -12.24 -12.51 -19.30
C GLY A 167 -12.43 -11.06 -18.80
N MET A 168 -11.38 -10.44 -18.26
CA MET A 168 -11.44 -9.06 -17.73
C MET A 168 -11.18 -7.99 -18.81
N ILE A 169 -10.57 -8.34 -19.94
CA ILE A 169 -10.20 -7.39 -21.01
C ILE A 169 -11.38 -6.58 -21.55
N PRO A 170 -12.57 -7.17 -21.81
CA PRO A 170 -13.72 -6.39 -22.26
C PRO A 170 -14.09 -5.27 -21.27
N ALA A 171 -14.01 -5.55 -19.96
CA ALA A 171 -14.27 -4.54 -18.93
C ALA A 171 -13.22 -3.42 -18.96
N PHE A 172 -11.94 -3.77 -19.08
CA PHE A 172 -10.86 -2.78 -19.20
C PHE A 172 -11.02 -1.90 -20.44
N SER A 173 -11.35 -2.51 -21.58
CA SER A 173 -11.58 -1.79 -22.83
C SER A 173 -12.78 -0.85 -22.73
N ALA A 174 -13.87 -1.27 -22.08
CA ALA A 174 -15.04 -0.43 -21.87
C ALA A 174 -14.68 0.82 -21.04
N CYS A 175 -13.99 0.64 -19.91
CA CYS A 175 -13.53 1.76 -19.06
C CYS A 175 -12.63 2.74 -19.83
N CYS A 176 -11.68 2.22 -20.64
CA CYS A 176 -10.81 3.05 -21.47
C CYS A 176 -11.58 3.81 -22.56
N CYS A 177 -12.56 3.16 -23.21
CA CYS A 177 -13.43 3.80 -24.20
C CYS A 177 -14.25 4.94 -23.56
N ASP A 178 -14.85 4.70 -22.39
CA ASP A 178 -15.61 5.70 -21.64
C ASP A 178 -14.73 6.93 -21.32
N LEU A 179 -13.49 6.70 -20.86
CA LEU A 179 -12.51 7.76 -20.61
C LEU A 179 -12.20 8.58 -21.88
N VAL A 180 -11.84 7.91 -22.98
CA VAL A 180 -11.50 8.57 -24.26
C VAL A 180 -12.68 9.38 -24.79
N GLN A 181 -13.91 8.86 -24.68
CA GLN A 181 -15.11 9.58 -25.07
C GLN A 181 -15.32 10.84 -24.21
N ARG A 182 -15.09 10.77 -22.89
CA ARG A 182 -15.14 11.95 -22.01
C ARG A 182 -14.10 12.99 -22.42
N TRP A 183 -12.86 12.58 -22.70
CA TRP A 183 -11.80 13.49 -23.13
C TRP A 183 -12.10 14.15 -24.48
N LYS A 184 -12.65 13.41 -25.45
CA LYS A 184 -13.10 13.98 -26.73
C LYS A 184 -14.17 15.06 -26.54
N LYS A 185 -15.12 14.84 -25.64
CA LYS A 185 -16.15 15.84 -25.29
C LYS A 185 -15.54 17.09 -24.65
N LEU A 186 -14.53 16.93 -23.78
CA LEU A 186 -13.83 18.05 -23.14
C LEU A 186 -13.01 18.88 -24.12
N ALA A 187 -12.35 18.24 -25.09
CA ALA A 187 -11.62 18.95 -26.15
C ALA A 187 -12.56 19.77 -27.06
N GLY A 188 -13.79 19.29 -27.23
CA GLY A 188 -14.87 20.02 -27.92
C GLY A 188 -14.49 20.48 -29.33
N ALA A 189 -15.01 21.64 -29.74
CA ALA A 189 -14.74 22.23 -31.04
C ALA A 189 -13.32 22.83 -31.17
N GLN A 190 -12.65 23.13 -30.05
CA GLN A 190 -11.31 23.71 -30.05
C GLN A 190 -10.22 22.69 -30.38
N GLY A 191 -10.53 21.38 -30.32
CA GLY A 191 -9.60 20.30 -30.65
C GLY A 191 -8.52 20.02 -29.60
N SER A 192 -8.44 20.82 -28.52
CA SER A 192 -7.50 20.64 -27.40
C SER A 192 -8.08 21.17 -26.09
N CYS A 193 -7.68 20.59 -24.96
CA CYS A 193 -7.99 21.10 -23.62
C CYS A 193 -6.84 20.82 -22.65
N GLU A 194 -6.74 21.61 -21.58
CA GLU A 194 -5.87 21.34 -20.44
C GLU A 194 -6.60 20.44 -19.44
N LEU A 195 -5.91 19.42 -18.91
CA LEU A 195 -6.53 18.39 -18.10
C LEU A 195 -5.57 17.89 -17.02
N ASP A 196 -6.05 17.82 -15.78
CA ASP A 196 -5.37 17.07 -14.71
C ASP A 196 -5.63 15.57 -14.88
N VAL A 197 -4.66 14.89 -15.50
CA VAL A 197 -4.74 13.47 -15.82
C VAL A 197 -4.67 12.58 -14.58
N ALA A 198 -4.15 13.06 -13.45
CA ALA A 198 -4.06 12.27 -12.22
C ALA A 198 -5.46 11.97 -11.67
N ASN A 199 -6.38 12.94 -11.70
CA ASN A 199 -7.77 12.72 -11.30
C ASN A 199 -8.49 11.75 -12.26
N GLU A 200 -8.25 11.88 -13.55
CA GLU A 200 -8.87 11.03 -14.57
C GLU A 200 -8.41 9.57 -14.49
N PHE A 201 -7.11 9.34 -14.25
CA PHE A 201 -6.60 7.98 -14.04
C PHE A 201 -7.00 7.37 -12.70
N ASN A 202 -7.25 8.19 -11.67
CA ASN A 202 -7.88 7.70 -10.43
C ASN A 202 -9.28 7.16 -10.69
N ILE A 203 -10.10 7.86 -11.48
CA ILE A 203 -11.43 7.39 -11.87
C ILE A 203 -11.33 6.12 -12.73
N LEU A 204 -10.44 6.10 -13.72
CA LEU A 204 -10.24 4.92 -14.58
C LEU A 204 -9.84 3.69 -13.77
N ALA A 205 -8.82 3.80 -12.92
CA ALA A 205 -8.32 2.68 -12.13
C ALA A 205 -9.38 2.17 -11.14
N SER A 206 -10.15 3.08 -10.55
CA SER A 206 -11.30 2.75 -9.70
C SER A 206 -12.39 1.97 -10.44
N ASP A 207 -12.75 2.40 -11.64
CA ASP A 207 -13.78 1.73 -12.44
C ASP A 207 -13.31 0.34 -12.89
N VAL A 208 -12.05 0.25 -13.33
CA VAL A 208 -11.39 -1.00 -13.73
C VAL A 208 -11.41 -2.03 -12.60
N ILE A 209 -10.96 -1.67 -11.39
CA ILE A 209 -10.93 -2.62 -10.28
C ILE A 209 -12.35 -3.00 -9.82
N ALA A 210 -13.28 -2.03 -9.78
CA ALA A 210 -14.67 -2.27 -9.41
C ALA A 210 -15.35 -3.27 -10.35
N ARG A 211 -15.23 -3.07 -11.68
CA ARG A 211 -15.84 -3.97 -12.68
C ARG A 211 -15.17 -5.33 -12.72
N ALA A 212 -13.83 -5.37 -12.78
CA ALA A 212 -13.11 -6.61 -13.07
C ALA A 212 -12.91 -7.52 -11.85
N ALA A 213 -12.73 -6.98 -10.64
CA ALA A 213 -12.48 -7.79 -9.45
C ALA A 213 -13.74 -8.03 -8.60
N PHE A 214 -14.73 -7.14 -8.68
CA PHE A 214 -15.91 -7.19 -7.81
C PHE A 214 -17.25 -7.29 -8.54
N GLY A 215 -17.26 -7.20 -9.88
CA GLY A 215 -18.50 -7.18 -10.66
C GLY A 215 -19.42 -6.02 -10.30
N SER A 216 -18.85 -4.93 -9.75
CA SER A 216 -19.57 -3.71 -9.35
C SER A 216 -19.31 -2.58 -10.35
N SER A 217 -19.88 -1.40 -10.12
CA SER A 217 -19.53 -0.20 -10.90
C SER A 217 -18.65 0.78 -10.12
N TYR A 218 -18.03 1.73 -10.82
CA TYR A 218 -17.35 2.86 -10.20
C TYR A 218 -18.23 3.59 -9.20
N GLU A 219 -19.49 3.85 -9.53
CA GLU A 219 -20.44 4.59 -8.67
C GLU A 219 -20.67 3.88 -7.34
N GLU A 220 -20.73 2.54 -7.36
CA GLU A 220 -20.86 1.70 -6.16
C GLU A 220 -19.58 1.74 -5.30
N GLY A 221 -18.41 1.83 -5.95
CA GLY A 221 -17.10 1.92 -5.31
C GLY A 221 -16.68 3.33 -4.87
N LYS A 222 -17.27 4.39 -5.45
CA LYS A 222 -16.81 5.79 -5.29
C LYS A 222 -16.67 6.20 -3.84
N LYS A 223 -17.67 5.89 -3.02
CA LYS A 223 -17.65 6.19 -1.59
C LYS A 223 -16.48 5.49 -0.87
N ILE A 224 -16.14 4.26 -1.26
CA ILE A 224 -15.02 3.52 -0.68
C ILE A 224 -13.70 4.21 -1.03
N PHE A 225 -13.51 4.59 -2.29
CA PHE A 225 -12.30 5.26 -2.75
C PHE A 225 -12.09 6.63 -2.07
N ASP A 226 -13.13 7.46 -2.00
CA ASP A 226 -13.07 8.76 -1.32
C ASP A 226 -12.70 8.60 0.17
N LEU A 227 -13.33 7.64 0.85
CA LEU A 227 -13.03 7.33 2.25
C LEU A 227 -11.63 6.75 2.44
N GLN A 228 -11.12 5.94 1.49
CA GLN A 228 -9.76 5.42 1.54
C GLN A 228 -8.73 6.55 1.39
N LYS A 229 -8.97 7.53 0.51
CA LYS A 229 -8.11 8.71 0.36
C LYS A 229 -8.02 9.51 1.66
N ASP A 230 -9.14 9.76 2.32
CA ASP A 230 -9.18 10.38 3.66
C ASP A 230 -8.40 9.55 4.68
N GLN A 231 -8.55 8.22 4.65
CA GLN A 231 -7.87 7.30 5.56
C GLN A 231 -6.36 7.30 5.34
N VAL A 232 -5.87 7.40 4.10
CA VAL A 232 -4.44 7.47 3.77
C VAL A 232 -3.77 8.66 4.46
N ILE A 233 -4.39 9.85 4.42
CA ILE A 233 -3.85 11.06 5.06
C ILE A 233 -3.65 10.82 6.57
N LEU A 234 -4.65 10.22 7.20
CA LEU A 234 -4.64 9.88 8.62
C LEU A 234 -3.64 8.76 8.94
N VAL A 235 -3.47 7.79 8.05
CA VAL A 235 -2.49 6.71 8.21
C VAL A 235 -1.06 7.21 8.04
N LEU A 236 -0.79 8.09 7.08
CA LEU A 236 0.52 8.73 6.92
C LEU A 236 0.89 9.52 8.18
N GLU A 237 -0.04 10.28 8.75
CA GLU A 237 0.19 10.94 10.04
C GLU A 237 0.60 9.94 11.15
N ALA A 238 -0.10 8.80 11.25
CA ALA A 238 0.18 7.76 12.23
C ALA A 238 1.50 7.01 11.96
N PHE A 239 1.93 6.96 10.70
CA PHE A 239 3.21 6.38 10.28
C PHE A 239 4.39 7.25 10.73
N TYR A 240 4.28 8.57 10.51
CA TYR A 240 5.31 9.54 10.91
C TYR A 240 5.34 9.83 12.42
N SER A 241 4.27 9.52 13.16
CA SER A 241 4.20 9.75 14.61
C SER A 241 4.85 8.64 15.44
N ILE A 242 5.08 8.93 16.72
CA ILE A 242 5.55 7.94 17.68
C ILE A 242 4.36 7.03 18.02
N TYR A 243 4.55 5.73 17.84
CA TYR A 243 3.54 4.76 18.22
C TYR A 243 3.84 4.25 19.62
N PHE A 244 2.97 4.57 20.57
CA PHE A 244 2.89 3.88 21.85
C PHE A 244 1.70 2.91 21.81
N PRO A 245 1.90 1.63 22.17
CA PRO A 245 0.79 0.69 22.33
C PRO A 245 -0.31 1.31 23.20
N GLY A 246 -1.55 1.21 22.74
CA GLY A 246 -2.71 1.77 23.44
C GLY A 246 -3.18 3.16 22.98
N LEU A 247 -2.34 3.96 22.29
CA LEU A 247 -2.75 5.28 21.76
C LEU A 247 -3.96 5.21 20.81
N GLY A 248 -4.15 4.08 20.14
CA GLY A 248 -5.31 3.87 19.27
C GLY A 248 -6.64 3.89 20.03
N PHE A 249 -6.65 3.49 21.31
CA PHE A 249 -7.87 3.47 22.14
C PHE A 249 -8.22 4.83 22.75
N ILE A 250 -7.31 5.82 22.65
CA ILE A 250 -7.59 7.17 23.15
C ILE A 250 -8.71 7.78 22.29
N PRO A 251 -9.80 8.29 22.89
CA PRO A 251 -10.97 8.81 22.16
C PRO A 251 -10.73 10.21 21.58
N SER A 252 -9.58 10.42 20.93
CA SER A 252 -9.26 11.68 20.23
C SER A 252 -10.15 11.86 19.00
N LYS A 253 -10.39 13.12 18.59
CA LYS A 253 -11.15 13.43 17.35
C LYS A 253 -10.60 12.68 16.13
N LYS A 254 -9.26 12.58 16.05
CA LYS A 254 -8.53 11.90 14.98
C LYS A 254 -8.74 10.39 14.98
N ASN A 255 -8.69 9.74 16.14
CA ASN A 255 -8.95 8.31 16.24
C ASN A 255 -10.42 8.01 15.95
N LYS A 256 -11.35 8.81 16.49
CA LYS A 256 -12.79 8.71 16.18
C LYS A 256 -13.05 8.79 14.67
N LYS A 257 -12.42 9.73 13.96
CA LYS A 257 -12.52 9.84 12.49
C LYS A 257 -11.96 8.60 11.78
N ARG A 258 -10.77 8.09 12.17
CA ARG A 258 -10.18 6.87 11.59
C ARG A 258 -11.11 5.65 11.72
N TYR A 259 -11.71 5.45 12.89
CA TYR A 259 -12.63 4.35 13.13
C TYR A 259 -13.99 4.56 12.45
N SER A 260 -14.48 5.80 12.33
CA SER A 260 -15.70 6.09 11.55
C SER A 260 -15.50 5.76 10.08
N ILE A 261 -14.39 6.20 9.48
CA ILE A 261 -14.05 5.91 8.10
C ILE A 261 -13.95 4.39 7.87
N ASP A 262 -13.19 3.67 8.71
CA ASP A 262 -13.09 2.20 8.60
C ASP A 262 -14.47 1.52 8.65
N ARG A 263 -15.34 1.95 9.58
CA ARG A 263 -16.69 1.42 9.70
C ARG A 263 -17.55 1.71 8.46
N GLU A 264 -17.47 2.92 7.91
CA GLU A 264 -18.23 3.32 6.72
C GLU A 264 -17.76 2.58 5.46
N ILE A 265 -16.45 2.39 5.29
CA ILE A 265 -15.89 1.56 4.22
C ILE A 265 -16.39 0.12 4.34
N LYS A 266 -16.31 -0.47 5.55
CA LYS A 266 -16.80 -1.84 5.79
C LYS A 266 -18.29 -1.98 5.51
N ALA A 267 -19.09 -0.99 5.88
CA ALA A 267 -20.53 -1.00 5.58
C ALA A 267 -20.81 -0.96 4.07
N ALA A 268 -20.10 -0.11 3.32
CA ALA A 268 -20.21 -0.06 1.86
C ALA A 268 -19.79 -1.38 1.19
N LEU A 269 -18.67 -1.97 1.65
CA LEU A 269 -18.19 -3.26 1.16
C LEU A 269 -19.17 -4.40 1.45
N ARG A 270 -19.81 -4.41 2.63
CA ARG A 270 -20.87 -5.41 2.94
C ARG A 270 -22.02 -5.35 1.94
N ASN A 271 -22.41 -4.16 1.48
CA ASN A 271 -23.46 -4.04 0.47
C ASN A 271 -23.04 -4.66 -0.87
N ILE A 272 -21.80 -4.42 -1.31
CA ILE A 272 -21.24 -5.04 -2.54
C ILE A 272 -21.20 -6.57 -2.39
N ILE A 273 -20.72 -7.05 -1.23
CA ILE A 273 -20.66 -8.49 -0.93
C ILE A 273 -22.05 -9.12 -0.97
N HIS A 274 -23.05 -8.53 -0.28
CA HIS A 274 -24.40 -9.08 -0.27
C HIS A 274 -25.05 -9.07 -1.66
N LYS A 275 -24.80 -8.05 -2.49
CA LYS A 275 -25.26 -8.03 -3.88
C LYS A 275 -24.63 -9.19 -4.66
N LYS A 276 -23.33 -9.44 -4.47
CA LYS A 276 -22.61 -10.55 -5.10
C LYS A 276 -23.14 -11.92 -4.67
N GLU A 277 -23.34 -12.13 -3.37
CA GLU A 277 -23.89 -13.38 -2.84
C GLU A 277 -25.25 -13.72 -3.46
N ARG A 278 -26.14 -12.74 -3.60
CA ARG A 278 -27.44 -12.93 -4.26
C ARG A 278 -27.30 -13.29 -5.74
N ALA A 279 -26.38 -12.64 -6.46
CA ALA A 279 -26.13 -12.96 -7.86
C ALA A 279 -25.62 -14.40 -8.04
N MET A 280 -24.68 -14.83 -7.18
CA MET A 280 -24.16 -16.20 -7.19
C MET A 280 -25.25 -17.24 -6.89
N GLN A 281 -26.15 -16.95 -5.94
CA GLN A 281 -27.30 -17.83 -5.62
C GLN A 281 -28.28 -17.97 -6.79
N ASN A 282 -28.42 -16.94 -7.62
CA ASN A 282 -29.30 -16.95 -8.79
C ASN A 282 -28.67 -17.65 -10.02
N GLY A 283 -27.44 -18.15 -9.92
CA GLY A 283 -26.73 -18.80 -11.03
C GLY A 283 -26.13 -17.82 -12.04
N ASP A 284 -26.02 -16.53 -11.71
CA ASP A 284 -25.30 -15.57 -12.56
C ASP A 284 -23.79 -15.90 -12.54
N ALA A 285 -23.11 -15.73 -13.68
CA ALA A 285 -21.70 -16.08 -13.96
C ALA A 285 -20.64 -15.29 -13.13
N GLY A 286 -20.97 -14.88 -11.91
CA GLY A 286 -20.14 -14.11 -10.99
C GLY A 286 -19.07 -14.93 -10.26
N ASP A 287 -19.05 -16.25 -10.38
CA ASP A 287 -18.16 -17.15 -9.62
C ASP A 287 -16.67 -17.03 -9.95
N ALA A 288 -16.34 -16.31 -11.02
CA ALA A 288 -15.00 -16.27 -11.61
C ALA A 288 -14.14 -15.09 -11.17
N ASP A 289 -14.72 -14.04 -10.60
CA ASP A 289 -13.97 -12.86 -10.16
C ASP A 289 -13.37 -13.01 -8.76
N LEU A 290 -12.54 -12.05 -8.37
CA LEU A 290 -11.82 -12.11 -7.09
C LEU A 290 -12.77 -12.23 -5.91
N LEU A 291 -13.88 -11.48 -5.93
CA LEU A 291 -14.87 -11.53 -4.86
C LEU A 291 -15.59 -12.89 -4.82
N GLY A 292 -15.95 -13.46 -5.97
CA GLY A 292 -16.52 -14.80 -6.07
C GLY A 292 -15.61 -15.86 -5.44
N LEU A 293 -14.32 -15.83 -5.76
CA LEU A 293 -13.32 -16.75 -5.18
C LEU A 293 -13.16 -16.57 -3.67
N LEU A 294 -13.20 -15.32 -3.17
CA LEU A 294 -13.14 -15.05 -1.74
C LEU A 294 -14.37 -15.57 -0.99
N LEU A 295 -15.55 -15.49 -1.60
CA LEU A 295 -16.80 -16.02 -1.03
C LEU A 295 -16.82 -17.55 -1.04
N GLN A 296 -16.42 -18.18 -2.15
CA GLN A 296 -16.24 -19.63 -2.21
C GLN A 296 -15.25 -20.13 -1.16
N GLY A 297 -14.11 -19.44 -1.02
CA GLY A 297 -13.13 -19.80 0.00
C GLY A 297 -13.59 -19.58 1.44
N ARG A 298 -14.60 -18.74 1.69
CA ARG A 298 -15.25 -18.60 3.00
C ARG A 298 -16.15 -19.79 3.30
N ASP A 299 -16.83 -20.30 2.28
CA ASP A 299 -17.82 -21.39 2.41
C ASP A 299 -17.17 -22.78 2.37
N ASP A 300 -15.87 -22.85 2.05
CA ASP A 300 -15.05 -24.06 2.14
C ASP A 300 -14.74 -24.42 3.60
N ALA A 301 -15.13 -25.63 4.02
CA ALA A 301 -14.94 -26.15 5.37
C ALA A 301 -13.46 -26.24 5.79
N ASP A 302 -12.53 -26.34 4.83
CA ASP A 302 -11.09 -26.43 5.10
C ASP A 302 -10.43 -25.05 5.34
N ASN A 303 -11.20 -23.96 5.27
CA ASN A 303 -10.71 -22.60 5.38
C ASN A 303 -11.31 -21.85 6.58
N ASP A 304 -10.45 -21.27 7.43
CA ASP A 304 -10.85 -20.48 8.61
C ASP A 304 -11.20 -19.02 8.23
N MET A 305 -11.78 -18.82 7.04
CA MET A 305 -12.04 -17.50 6.49
C MET A 305 -13.41 -17.00 6.93
N LYS A 306 -13.44 -15.86 7.63
CA LYS A 306 -14.69 -15.22 8.07
C LYS A 306 -15.10 -14.13 7.09
N ILE A 307 -16.37 -13.72 7.16
CA ILE A 307 -16.86 -12.57 6.38
C ILE A 307 -16.06 -11.30 6.62
N GLU A 308 -15.57 -11.07 7.85
CA GLU A 308 -14.70 -9.94 8.15
C GLU A 308 -13.35 -10.02 7.44
N ASP A 309 -12.84 -11.23 7.20
CA ASP A 309 -11.62 -11.40 6.41
C ASP A 309 -11.88 -11.11 4.93
N VAL A 310 -13.03 -11.50 4.39
CA VAL A 310 -13.44 -11.14 3.01
C VAL A 310 -13.49 -9.62 2.88
N ILE A 311 -14.13 -8.93 3.83
CA ILE A 311 -14.23 -7.47 3.83
C ILE A 311 -12.84 -6.80 3.86
N GLU A 312 -11.90 -7.30 4.67
CA GLU A 312 -10.55 -6.74 4.72
C GLU A 312 -9.77 -7.02 3.41
N GLU A 313 -9.93 -8.18 2.78
CA GLU A 313 -9.34 -8.43 1.44
C GLU A 313 -9.94 -7.47 0.41
N CYS A 314 -11.27 -7.29 0.37
CA CYS A 314 -11.89 -6.34 -0.53
C CYS A 314 -11.32 -4.93 -0.31
N LYS A 315 -11.20 -4.49 0.95
CA LYS A 315 -10.61 -3.19 1.30
C LYS A 315 -9.19 -3.05 0.76
N LEU A 316 -8.37 -4.10 0.88
CA LEU A 316 -7.02 -4.14 0.32
C LEU A 316 -7.03 -4.04 -1.20
N PHE A 317 -7.84 -4.80 -1.92
CA PHE A 317 -7.83 -4.83 -3.38
C PHE A 317 -8.42 -3.59 -4.02
N PHE A 318 -9.47 -3.00 -3.45
CA PHE A 318 -9.97 -1.67 -3.84
C PHE A 318 -8.85 -0.63 -3.77
N PHE A 319 -8.11 -0.60 -2.65
CA PHE A 319 -7.01 0.34 -2.46
C PHE A 319 -5.84 0.07 -3.40
N ALA A 320 -5.36 -1.18 -3.44
CA ALA A 320 -4.16 -1.55 -4.19
C ALA A 320 -4.37 -1.43 -5.71
N GLY A 321 -5.53 -1.83 -6.21
CA GLY A 321 -5.86 -1.78 -7.64
C GLY A 321 -6.02 -0.36 -8.18
N GLN A 322 -6.55 0.56 -7.36
CA GLN A 322 -6.73 1.95 -7.77
C GLN A 322 -5.43 2.75 -7.69
N GLU A 323 -4.87 2.90 -6.48
CA GLU A 323 -3.81 3.89 -6.21
C GLU A 323 -2.54 3.59 -7.00
N THR A 324 -2.14 2.32 -7.10
CA THR A 324 -0.90 1.96 -7.81
C THR A 324 -1.04 2.14 -9.32
N THR A 325 -2.16 1.68 -9.90
CA THR A 325 -2.45 1.79 -11.34
C THR A 325 -2.62 3.25 -11.77
N ALA A 326 -3.38 4.05 -11.00
CA ALA A 326 -3.60 5.46 -11.32
C ALA A 326 -2.28 6.26 -11.33
N ASN A 327 -1.41 6.03 -10.33
CA ASN A 327 -0.09 6.66 -10.28
C ASN A 327 0.81 6.19 -11.43
N LEU A 328 0.82 4.89 -11.75
CA LEU A 328 1.58 4.36 -12.88
C LEU A 328 1.16 5.01 -14.20
N LEU A 329 -0.15 5.10 -14.48
CA LEU A 329 -0.67 5.71 -15.71
C LEU A 329 -0.39 7.21 -15.78
N THR A 330 -0.50 7.91 -14.65
CA THR A 330 -0.18 9.35 -14.55
C THR A 330 1.28 9.59 -14.93
N TRP A 331 2.21 8.84 -14.32
CA TRP A 331 3.63 8.96 -14.64
C TRP A 331 3.95 8.48 -16.06
N THR A 332 3.25 7.47 -16.56
CA THR A 332 3.39 7.02 -17.96
C THR A 332 3.11 8.16 -18.91
N LEU A 333 1.99 8.88 -18.72
CA LEU A 333 1.62 9.97 -19.60
C LEU A 333 2.56 11.18 -19.48
N ILE A 334 3.00 11.51 -18.26
CA ILE A 334 4.00 12.56 -18.02
C ILE A 334 5.34 12.22 -18.71
N VAL A 335 5.82 10.99 -18.57
CA VAL A 335 7.11 10.59 -19.17
C VAL A 335 7.00 10.50 -20.70
N LEU A 336 5.86 10.05 -21.25
CA LEU A 336 5.64 10.09 -22.70
C LEU A 336 5.60 11.52 -23.25
N SER A 337 5.01 12.47 -22.51
CA SER A 337 4.91 13.87 -22.99
C SER A 337 6.26 14.58 -23.07
N ILE A 338 7.23 14.20 -22.22
CA ILE A 338 8.61 14.71 -22.27
C ILE A 338 9.53 13.88 -23.20
N HIS A 339 9.07 12.74 -23.71
CA HIS A 339 9.80 11.87 -24.62
C HIS A 339 8.99 11.59 -25.91
N PRO A 340 8.75 12.58 -26.77
CA PRO A 340 7.85 12.48 -27.93
C PRO A 340 8.25 11.40 -28.94
N VAL A 341 9.55 11.10 -29.09
CA VAL A 341 10.02 10.01 -29.96
C VAL A 341 9.49 8.65 -29.49
N TRP A 342 9.45 8.43 -28.17
CA TRP A 342 8.90 7.19 -27.62
C TRP A 342 7.38 7.17 -27.66
N GLN A 343 6.74 8.33 -27.49
CA GLN A 343 5.31 8.48 -27.67
C GLN A 343 4.87 8.10 -29.09
N GLU A 344 5.59 8.58 -30.12
CA GLU A 344 5.24 8.27 -31.50
C GLU A 344 5.49 6.81 -31.84
N LYS A 345 6.62 6.24 -31.42
CA LYS A 345 6.89 4.80 -31.60
C LYS A 345 5.83 3.90 -30.95
N ALA A 346 5.38 4.25 -29.75
CA ALA A 346 4.32 3.53 -29.07
C ALA A 346 2.98 3.65 -29.82
N ARG A 347 2.67 4.84 -30.36
CA ARG A 347 1.48 5.07 -31.20
C ARG A 347 1.52 4.25 -32.48
N GLU A 348 2.64 4.28 -33.20
CA GLU A 348 2.86 3.51 -34.44
C GLU A 348 2.69 2.01 -34.19
N GLU A 349 3.30 1.47 -33.12
CA GLU A 349 3.15 0.06 -32.74
C GLU A 349 1.68 -0.31 -32.52
N VAL A 350 0.93 0.49 -31.76
CA VAL A 350 -0.49 0.26 -31.50
C VAL A 350 -1.31 0.31 -32.79
N LEU A 351 -1.03 1.27 -33.68
CA LEU A 351 -1.74 1.39 -34.97
C LEU A 351 -1.44 0.21 -35.91
N GLN A 352 -0.19 -0.27 -35.94
CA GLN A 352 0.20 -1.40 -36.78
C GLN A 352 -0.44 -2.72 -36.31
N ILE A 353 -0.50 -2.96 -35.00
CA ILE A 353 -1.00 -4.22 -34.44
C ILE A 353 -2.53 -4.22 -34.32
N CYS A 354 -3.10 -3.14 -33.77
CA CYS A 354 -4.53 -3.08 -33.44
C CYS A 354 -5.37 -2.44 -34.56
N GLY A 355 -4.78 -1.57 -35.39
CA GLY A 355 -5.52 -0.76 -36.35
C GLY A 355 -6.60 0.09 -35.67
N ASN A 356 -7.83 0.01 -36.18
CA ASN A 356 -9.00 0.70 -35.60
C ASN A 356 -9.78 -0.15 -34.58
N ARG A 357 -9.29 -1.32 -34.20
CA ARG A 357 -9.96 -2.22 -33.27
C ARG A 357 -9.46 -2.00 -31.84
N ALA A 358 -10.32 -2.30 -30.87
CA ALA A 358 -9.91 -2.36 -29.47
C ALA A 358 -8.86 -3.49 -29.28
N PRO A 359 -7.80 -3.27 -28.48
CA PRO A 359 -6.79 -4.30 -28.22
C PRO A 359 -7.40 -5.52 -27.50
N ASP A 360 -7.14 -6.72 -28.02
CA ASP A 360 -7.41 -7.98 -27.33
C ASP A 360 -6.13 -8.54 -26.66
N ILE A 361 -6.24 -9.67 -25.96
CA ILE A 361 -5.11 -10.26 -25.24
C ILE A 361 -3.93 -10.60 -26.16
N ASP A 362 -4.22 -11.01 -27.39
CA ASP A 362 -3.20 -11.48 -28.32
C ASP A 362 -2.51 -10.30 -29.01
N SER A 363 -3.22 -9.18 -29.19
CA SER A 363 -2.67 -7.89 -29.58
C SER A 363 -1.79 -7.30 -28.46
N ILE A 364 -2.25 -7.31 -27.21
CA ILE A 364 -1.51 -6.78 -26.05
C ILE A 364 -0.14 -7.47 -25.90
N LYS A 365 -0.07 -8.79 -26.08
CA LYS A 365 1.19 -9.55 -26.03
C LYS A 365 2.20 -9.15 -27.11
N GLN A 366 1.73 -8.55 -28.20
CA GLN A 366 2.57 -8.11 -29.31
C GLN A 366 3.07 -6.67 -29.14
N LEU A 367 2.49 -5.88 -28.22
CA LEU A 367 2.91 -4.50 -27.92
C LEU A 367 4.22 -4.46 -27.13
N ARG A 368 5.35 -4.69 -27.81
CA ARG A 368 6.69 -4.77 -27.20
C ARG A 368 7.18 -3.42 -26.72
N ILE A 369 6.98 -2.36 -27.50
CA ILE A 369 7.43 -0.98 -27.17
C ILE A 369 6.62 -0.46 -25.99
N VAL A 370 5.28 -0.57 -26.02
CA VAL A 370 4.43 -0.16 -24.90
C VAL A 370 4.80 -0.94 -23.63
N SER A 371 4.95 -2.26 -23.72
CA SER A 371 5.33 -3.10 -22.57
C SER A 371 6.70 -2.74 -22.01
N THR A 372 7.68 -2.53 -22.88
CA THR A 372 9.05 -2.12 -22.48
C THR A 372 9.03 -0.76 -21.79
N PHE A 373 8.23 0.18 -22.30
CA PHE A 373 8.11 1.51 -21.70
C PHE A 373 7.48 1.44 -20.31
N VAL A 374 6.38 0.70 -20.14
CA VAL A 374 5.74 0.51 -18.83
C VAL A 374 6.70 -0.17 -17.84
N HIS A 375 7.43 -1.21 -18.27
CA HIS A 375 8.43 -1.86 -17.42
C HIS A 375 9.58 -0.93 -17.03
N ALA A 376 10.09 -0.14 -17.98
CA ALA A 376 11.12 0.85 -17.70
C ALA A 376 10.62 1.88 -16.68
N LEU A 377 9.39 2.37 -16.83
CA LEU A 377 8.80 3.31 -15.88
C LEU A 377 8.68 2.71 -14.47
N ILE A 378 8.24 1.45 -14.36
CA ILE A 378 8.18 0.73 -13.08
C ILE A 378 9.58 0.62 -12.45
N TYR A 379 10.64 0.52 -13.26
CA TYR A 379 12.01 0.41 -12.76
C TYR A 379 12.63 1.77 -12.36
N TYR A 380 12.29 2.84 -13.08
CA TYR A 380 12.94 4.15 -12.93
C TYR A 380 12.14 5.16 -12.09
N VAL A 381 10.82 4.99 -11.96
CA VAL A 381 9.92 5.97 -11.31
C VAL A 381 9.23 5.41 -10.06
N LEU A 382 8.91 4.12 -10.04
CA LEU A 382 8.28 3.42 -8.90
C LEU A 382 9.30 2.57 -8.15
#